data_AF-A0A257X404-F1
#
_entry.id   AF-A0A257X404-F1
#
_cell.length_a   1.000
_cell.length_b   1.000
_cell.length_c   1.000
_cell.angle_alpha   90.00
_cell.angle_beta   90.00
_cell.angle_gamma   90.00
#
_symmetry.space_group_name_H-M   'P 1'
#
loop_
_entity.id
_entity.type
_entity.pdbx_description
1 polymer ?
#
loop_
_entity_poly.entity_id
_entity_poly.type
_entity_poly.pdbx_seq_one_letter_code
_entity_poly.pdbx_strand_id
1 'polypeptide(L)'
;SLDRKLARSMEPRAATPDRRIDAIRQLAAAGVPVTVMFAPAIPSLNDHEMEAVLQRAAEAGATSAGYVALRLPLEINDLFQQWLATDHPDRAKRVMSLVRQMRGGAAYDSEWGKRMTGEGPVAEVMNQRFLMARRKLGLDEPSQRMDIGAFRVPAKAGDQLSLF
;
A
#
# COMPACT_ATOMS: atom_id res chain seq x y z
N SER A 1 6.05 -3.12 -6.20
CA SER A 1 7.19 -3.89 -6.71
C SER A 1 7.85 -3.11 -7.83
N LEU A 2 9.19 -3.12 -7.90
CA LEU A 2 9.96 -2.63 -9.05
C LEU A 2 10.23 -3.75 -10.06
N ASP A 3 10.11 -5.02 -9.65
CA ASP A 3 10.13 -6.16 -10.57
C ASP A 3 8.93 -6.12 -11.53
N ARG A 4 9.24 -5.92 -12.81
CA ARG A 4 8.25 -5.87 -13.90
C ARG A 4 7.49 -7.18 -14.10
N LYS A 5 8.10 -8.34 -13.82
CA LYS A 5 7.43 -9.64 -13.94
C LYS A 5 6.39 -9.80 -12.85
N LEU A 6 6.79 -9.58 -11.59
CA LEU A 6 5.88 -9.64 -10.44
C LEU A 6 4.75 -8.60 -10.55
N ALA A 7 5.08 -7.35 -10.90
CA ALA A 7 4.06 -6.31 -11.07
C ALA A 7 3.05 -6.67 -12.16
N ARG A 8 3.50 -7.25 -13.27
CA ARG A 8 2.62 -7.65 -14.38
C ARG A 8 1.78 -8.89 -14.05
N SER A 9 2.29 -9.84 -13.27
CA SER A 9 1.49 -11.01 -12.89
C SER A 9 0.40 -10.63 -11.89
N MET A 10 0.69 -9.76 -10.92
CA MET A 10 -0.29 -9.28 -9.94
C MET A 10 -1.31 -8.29 -10.53
N GLU A 11 -0.84 -7.34 -11.35
CA GLU A 11 -1.64 -6.22 -11.85
C GLU A 11 -1.44 -6.03 -13.37
N PRO A 12 -1.87 -6.97 -14.23
CA PRO A 12 -1.52 -6.99 -15.66
C PRO A 12 -1.99 -5.76 -16.44
N ARG A 13 -3.01 -5.06 -15.94
CA ARG A 13 -3.57 -3.85 -16.56
C ARG A 13 -3.02 -2.55 -15.97
N ALA A 14 -2.22 -2.62 -14.90
CA ALA A 14 -1.63 -1.44 -14.29
C ALA A 14 -0.41 -0.97 -15.09
N ALA A 15 -0.08 0.32 -14.93
CA ALA A 15 1.14 0.86 -15.50
C ALA A 15 2.38 0.12 -15.00
N THR A 16 3.40 -0.02 -15.84
CA THR A 16 4.70 -0.60 -15.45
C THR A 16 5.34 0.20 -14.31
N PRO A 17 6.16 -0.40 -13.44
CA PRO A 17 6.79 0.31 -12.32
C PRO A 17 7.48 1.63 -12.72
N ASP A 18 8.26 1.64 -13.81
CA ASP A 18 8.93 2.87 -14.27
C ASP A 18 7.96 3.99 -14.68
N ARG A 19 6.86 3.64 -15.36
CA ARG A 19 5.79 4.61 -15.71
C ARG A 19 5.13 5.21 -14.46
N ARG A 20 5.01 4.44 -13.37
CA ARG A 20 4.49 4.95 -12.09
C ARG A 20 5.47 5.95 -11.47
N ILE A 21 6.77 5.66 -11.50
CA ILE A 21 7.82 6.59 -11.03
C ILE A 21 7.87 7.87 -11.87
N ASP A 22 7.74 7.76 -13.19
CA ASP A 22 7.67 8.94 -14.06
C ASP A 22 6.45 9.82 -13.80
N ALA A 23 5.32 9.21 -13.44
CA ALA A 23 4.13 9.96 -13.02
C ALA A 23 4.39 10.74 -11.73
N ILE A 24 5.07 10.15 -10.74
CA ILE A 24 5.49 10.86 -9.51
C ILE A 24 6.33 12.09 -9.89
N ARG A 25 7.32 11.91 -10.77
CA ARG A 25 8.20 13.01 -11.20
C ARG A 25 7.45 14.15 -11.86
N GLN A 26 6.50 13.85 -12.73
CA GLN A 26 5.69 14.86 -13.42
C GLN A 26 4.76 15.61 -12.45
N LEU A 27 4.12 14.90 -11.52
CA LEU A 27 3.26 15.50 -10.50
C LEU A 27 4.07 16.40 -9.56
N ALA A 28 5.19 15.91 -9.06
CA ALA A 28 6.08 16.67 -8.18
C ALA A 28 6.63 17.93 -8.89
N ALA A 29 7.05 17.81 -10.15
CA ALA A 29 7.50 18.96 -10.95
C ALA A 29 6.40 20.01 -11.17
N ALA A 30 5.13 19.61 -11.18
CA ALA A 30 3.98 20.50 -11.25
C ALA A 30 3.57 21.08 -9.88
N GLY A 31 4.30 20.77 -8.80
CA GLY A 31 3.99 21.22 -7.44
C GLY A 31 2.84 20.46 -6.77
N VAL A 32 2.41 19.32 -7.33
CA VAL A 32 1.38 18.48 -6.72
C VAL A 32 2.03 17.59 -5.65
N PRO A 33 1.59 17.64 -4.37
CA PRO A 33 2.10 16.77 -3.33
C PRO A 33 1.83 15.30 -3.65
N VAL A 34 2.85 14.44 -3.53
CA VAL A 34 2.71 13.02 -3.86
C VAL A 34 3.00 12.15 -2.64
N THR A 35 2.03 11.30 -2.30
CA THR A 35 2.18 10.20 -1.33
C THR A 35 2.32 8.88 -2.06
N VAL A 36 3.36 8.09 -1.73
CA VAL A 36 3.55 6.75 -2.29
C VAL A 36 3.10 5.67 -1.32
N MET A 37 2.38 4.67 -1.86
CA MET A 37 1.93 3.51 -1.10
C MET A 37 2.69 2.25 -1.51
N PHE A 38 3.42 1.65 -0.57
CA PHE A 38 3.91 0.29 -0.71
C PHE A 38 2.83 -0.71 -0.28
N ALA A 39 1.89 -0.96 -1.19
CA ALA A 39 0.70 -1.77 -0.93
C ALA A 39 0.34 -2.62 -2.17
N PRO A 40 0.15 -3.94 -2.03
CA PRO A 40 0.35 -4.72 -0.81
C PRO A 40 1.84 -4.99 -0.52
N ALA A 41 2.22 -4.91 0.75
CA ALA A 41 3.46 -5.47 1.26
C ALA A 41 3.26 -6.96 1.56
N ILE A 42 3.96 -7.82 0.82
CA ILE A 42 3.80 -9.28 0.88
C ILE A 42 5.11 -9.88 1.42
N PRO A 43 5.08 -10.49 2.62
CA PRO A 43 6.28 -11.01 3.25
C PRO A 43 6.89 -12.15 2.42
N SER A 44 8.22 -12.14 2.27
CA SER A 44 8.99 -13.12 1.49
C SER A 44 8.67 -13.13 -0.01
N LEU A 45 7.94 -12.13 -0.52
CA LEU A 45 7.66 -11.99 -1.94
C LEU A 45 8.15 -10.66 -2.49
N ASN A 46 7.66 -9.52 -1.97
CA ASN A 46 8.07 -8.19 -2.43
C ASN A 46 8.61 -7.29 -1.31
N ASP A 47 8.50 -7.67 -0.04
CA ASP A 47 8.86 -6.82 1.10
C ASP A 47 10.34 -6.39 1.10
N HIS A 48 11.22 -7.17 0.48
CA HIS A 48 12.63 -6.83 0.27
C HIS A 48 12.84 -5.63 -0.67
N GLU A 49 11.84 -5.28 -1.50
CA GLU A 49 11.90 -4.14 -2.42
C GLU A 49 11.46 -2.82 -1.78
N MET A 50 10.96 -2.85 -0.54
CA MET A 50 10.33 -1.70 0.12
C MET A 50 11.22 -0.46 0.11
N GLU A 51 12.44 -0.59 0.58
CA GLU A 51 13.39 0.53 0.68
C GLU A 51 13.78 1.06 -0.69
N ALA A 52 13.95 0.18 -1.69
CA ALA A 52 14.26 0.57 -3.06
C ALA A 52 13.10 1.33 -3.72
N VAL A 53 11.85 0.90 -3.48
CA VAL A 53 10.66 1.63 -3.95
C VAL A 53 10.60 3.02 -3.31
N LEU A 54 10.80 3.11 -1.99
CA LEU A 54 10.77 4.39 -1.28
C LEU A 54 11.90 5.32 -1.75
N GLN A 55 13.11 4.80 -1.92
CA GLN A 55 14.25 5.58 -2.44
C GLN A 55 13.94 6.18 -3.81
N ARG A 56 13.46 5.35 -4.75
CA ARG A 56 13.08 5.78 -6.10
C ARG A 56 11.93 6.79 -6.11
N ALA A 57 10.98 6.64 -5.19
CA ALA A 57 9.88 7.57 -5.02
C ALA A 57 10.36 8.93 -4.51
N ALA A 58 11.23 8.95 -3.49
CA ALA A 58 11.83 10.17 -2.96
C ALA A 58 12.66 10.89 -4.03
N GLU A 59 13.49 10.17 -4.78
CA GLU A 59 14.25 10.71 -5.92
C GLU A 59 13.36 11.31 -7.03
N ALA A 60 12.13 10.80 -7.17
CA ALA A 60 11.14 11.33 -8.09
C ALA A 60 10.34 12.51 -7.52
N GLY A 61 10.57 12.92 -6.27
CA GLY A 61 9.91 14.06 -5.63
C GLY A 61 8.66 13.73 -4.83
N ALA A 62 8.43 12.46 -4.46
CA ALA A 62 7.44 12.15 -3.44
C ALA A 62 7.85 12.75 -2.08
N THR A 63 6.87 13.20 -1.30
CA THR A 63 7.13 13.85 0.00
C THR A 63 6.57 13.07 1.18
N SER A 64 5.72 12.07 0.91
CA SER A 64 5.17 11.21 1.95
C SER A 64 5.06 9.76 1.48
N ALA A 65 5.04 8.83 2.43
CA ALA A 65 4.79 7.43 2.13
C ALA A 65 3.94 6.71 3.19
N GLY A 66 3.23 5.69 2.75
CA GLY A 66 2.55 4.69 3.57
C GLY A 66 2.84 3.27 3.07
N TYR A 67 2.53 2.28 3.89
CA TYR A 67 2.48 0.89 3.45
C TYR A 67 1.25 0.20 4.02
N VAL A 68 0.81 -0.86 3.34
CA VAL A 68 -0.26 -1.74 3.82
C VAL A 68 0.17 -3.16 3.58
N ALA A 69 0.26 -3.96 4.64
CA ALA A 69 0.44 -5.41 4.56
C ALA A 69 -0.68 -6.04 3.74
N LEU A 70 -0.39 -7.16 3.08
CA LEU A 70 -1.38 -7.90 2.29
C LEU A 70 -2.69 -8.12 3.07
N ARG A 71 -3.80 -7.87 2.38
CA ARG A 71 -5.16 -8.05 2.88
C ARG A 71 -5.85 -9.07 1.98
N LEU A 72 -6.46 -10.09 2.60
CA LEU A 72 -7.12 -11.20 1.90
C LEU A 72 -8.59 -11.32 2.34
N PRO A 73 -9.43 -10.29 2.11
CA PRO A 73 -10.85 -10.37 2.44
C PRO A 73 -11.58 -11.32 1.48
N LEU A 74 -12.47 -12.16 2.03
CA LEU A 74 -13.43 -12.95 1.26
C LEU A 74 -12.75 -13.73 0.11
N GLU A 75 -13.25 -13.60 -1.12
CA GLU A 75 -12.82 -14.35 -2.30
C GLU A 75 -11.37 -14.02 -2.72
N ILE A 76 -10.84 -12.87 -2.28
CA ILE A 76 -9.46 -12.46 -2.57
C ILE A 76 -8.45 -13.46 -1.97
N ASN A 77 -8.79 -14.10 -0.86
CA ASN A 77 -7.92 -15.10 -0.25
C ASN A 77 -7.66 -16.29 -1.18
N ASP A 78 -8.71 -16.82 -1.80
CA ASP A 78 -8.61 -18.01 -2.66
C ASP A 78 -7.94 -17.65 -3.99
N LEU A 79 -8.30 -16.51 -4.58
CA LEU A 79 -7.66 -15.99 -5.79
C LEU A 79 -6.16 -15.76 -5.59
N PHE A 80 -5.78 -15.15 -4.46
CA PHE A 80 -4.37 -14.91 -4.14
C PHE A 80 -3.60 -16.21 -3.96
N GLN A 81 -4.15 -17.18 -3.22
CA GLN A 81 -3.49 -18.46 -3.01
C GLN A 81 -3.34 -19.26 -4.32
N GLN A 82 -4.36 -19.24 -5.19
CA GLN A 82 -4.30 -19.88 -6.51
C GLN A 82 -3.23 -19.23 -7.40
N TRP A 83 -3.22 -17.90 -7.47
CA TRP A 83 -2.20 -17.15 -8.19
C TRP A 83 -0.81 -17.48 -7.66
N LEU A 84 -0.63 -17.41 -6.34
CA LEU A 84 0.67 -17.64 -5.71
C LEU A 84 1.18 -19.08 -5.94
N ALA A 85 0.28 -20.08 -5.92
CA ALA A 85 0.63 -21.47 -6.22
C ALA A 85 1.01 -21.68 -7.70
N THR A 86 0.48 -20.86 -8.61
CA THR A 86 0.74 -20.96 -10.05
C THR A 86 2.02 -20.20 -10.43
N ASP A 87 2.16 -18.97 -9.98
CA ASP A 87 3.24 -18.06 -10.36
C ASP A 87 4.50 -18.21 -9.49
N HIS A 88 4.34 -18.61 -8.23
CA HIS A 88 5.42 -18.73 -7.25
C HIS A 88 5.31 -20.00 -6.37
N PRO A 89 5.24 -21.21 -6.99
CA PRO A 89 4.98 -22.46 -6.27
C PRO A 89 5.99 -22.77 -5.16
N ASP A 90 7.26 -22.39 -5.37
CA ASP A 90 8.37 -22.55 -4.43
C ASP A 90 8.21 -21.67 -3.16
N ARG A 91 7.49 -20.55 -3.27
CA ARG A 91 7.30 -19.59 -2.17
C ARG A 91 5.91 -19.66 -1.54
N ALA A 92 4.94 -20.26 -2.21
CA ALA A 92 3.53 -20.20 -1.82
C ALA A 92 3.27 -20.58 -0.35
N LYS A 93 3.81 -21.72 0.09
CA LYS A 93 3.67 -22.19 1.48
C LYS A 93 4.29 -21.22 2.48
N ARG A 94 5.47 -20.69 2.17
CA ARG A 94 6.21 -19.77 3.06
C ARG A 94 5.49 -18.44 3.20
N VAL A 95 5.08 -17.84 2.08
CA VAL A 95 4.35 -16.56 2.06
C VAL A 95 3.05 -16.69 2.86
N MET A 96 2.24 -17.72 2.63
CA MET A 96 0.99 -17.90 3.38
C MET A 96 1.22 -18.21 4.85
N SER A 97 2.30 -18.91 5.21
CA SER A 97 2.68 -19.10 6.61
C SER A 97 3.00 -17.77 7.30
N LEU A 98 3.79 -16.90 6.66
CA LEU A 98 4.13 -15.58 7.20
C LEU A 98 2.90 -14.66 7.28
N VAL A 99 2.02 -14.69 6.28
CA VAL A 99 0.75 -13.97 6.32
C VAL A 99 -0.07 -14.40 7.54
N ARG A 100 -0.16 -15.72 7.82
CA ARG A 100 -0.88 -16.21 8.99
C ARG A 100 -0.23 -15.81 10.31
N GLN A 101 1.11 -15.84 10.39
CA GLN A 101 1.83 -15.38 11.57
C GLN A 101 1.56 -13.90 11.87
N MET A 102 1.41 -13.08 10.83
CA MET A 102 1.07 -11.65 10.97
C MET A 102 -0.39 -11.38 11.38
N ARG A 103 -1.20 -12.44 11.56
CA ARG A 103 -2.67 -12.39 11.68
C ARG A 103 -3.21 -13.38 12.73
N GLY A 104 -2.42 -13.72 13.75
CA GLY A 104 -2.85 -14.64 14.80
C GLY A 104 -3.24 -16.04 14.32
N GLY A 105 -2.71 -16.49 13.17
CA GLY A 105 -3.02 -17.78 12.54
C GLY A 105 -4.06 -17.71 11.40
N ALA A 106 -4.82 -16.62 11.28
CA ALA A 106 -5.81 -16.43 10.20
C ALA A 106 -5.15 -15.94 8.89
N ALA A 107 -5.81 -16.09 7.75
CA ALA A 107 -5.31 -15.50 6.50
C ALA A 107 -5.54 -13.96 6.43
N TYR A 108 -6.52 -13.46 7.18
CA TYR A 108 -6.88 -12.06 7.22
C TYR A 108 -7.57 -11.69 8.54
N ASP A 109 -7.32 -10.47 9.00
CA ASP A 109 -7.98 -9.84 10.13
C ASP A 109 -8.54 -8.49 9.65
N SER A 110 -9.83 -8.26 9.89
CA SER A 110 -10.55 -7.06 9.46
C SER A 110 -10.49 -5.91 10.47
N GLU A 111 -9.98 -6.16 11.69
CA GLU A 111 -9.88 -5.17 12.76
C GLU A 111 -9.09 -3.94 12.30
N TRP A 112 -9.61 -2.74 12.59
CA TRP A 112 -8.94 -1.50 12.22
C TRP A 112 -7.58 -1.40 12.93
N GLY A 113 -6.60 -0.78 12.28
CA GLY A 113 -5.21 -0.79 12.74
C GLY A 113 -4.51 -2.10 12.36
N LYS A 114 -4.96 -3.24 12.91
CA LYS A 114 -4.36 -4.55 12.62
C LYS A 114 -4.40 -4.89 11.15
N ARG A 115 -5.53 -4.69 10.47
CA ARG A 115 -5.69 -5.00 9.02
C ARG A 115 -4.64 -4.35 8.12
N MET A 116 -4.06 -3.21 8.53
CA MET A 116 -3.09 -2.46 7.72
C MET A 116 -1.65 -2.93 7.94
N THR A 117 -1.24 -3.26 9.17
CA THR A 117 0.16 -3.56 9.49
C THR A 117 0.41 -5.02 9.87
N GLY A 118 -0.60 -5.70 10.42
CA GLY A 118 -0.46 -7.00 11.08
C GLY A 118 0.07 -6.88 12.51
N GLU A 119 0.32 -8.04 13.13
CA GLU A 119 0.86 -8.19 14.48
C GLU A 119 2.01 -9.20 14.52
N GLY A 120 2.77 -9.22 15.63
CA GLY A 120 3.87 -10.15 15.86
C GLY A 120 5.18 -9.81 15.12
N PRO A 121 6.22 -10.64 15.29
CA PRO A 121 7.60 -10.27 14.94
C PRO A 121 7.81 -9.92 13.46
N VAL A 122 7.13 -10.62 12.55
CA VAL A 122 7.25 -10.36 11.11
C VAL A 122 6.67 -8.99 10.75
N ALA A 123 5.50 -8.65 11.30
CA ALA A 123 4.87 -7.35 11.08
C ALA A 123 5.69 -6.22 11.72
N GLU A 124 6.22 -6.45 12.92
CA GLU A 124 7.07 -5.49 13.63
C GLU A 124 8.33 -5.16 12.83
N VAL A 125 9.06 -6.17 12.34
CA VAL A 125 10.26 -5.96 11.52
C VAL A 125 9.92 -5.19 10.24
N MET A 126 8.82 -5.54 9.57
CA MET A 126 8.37 -4.84 8.37
C MET A 126 8.03 -3.38 8.66
N ASN A 127 7.33 -3.11 9.77
CA ASN A 127 6.97 -1.77 10.19
C ASN A 127 8.21 -0.93 10.56
N GLN A 128 9.15 -1.50 11.31
CA GLN A 128 10.39 -0.79 11.68
C GLN A 128 11.21 -0.44 10.45
N ARG A 129 11.40 -1.38 9.52
CA ARG A 129 12.06 -1.13 8.23
C ARG A 129 11.40 0.02 7.49
N PHE A 130 10.06 -0.02 7.38
CA PHE A 130 9.29 1.04 6.73
C PHE A 130 9.51 2.40 7.39
N LEU A 131 9.32 2.51 8.71
CA LEU A 131 9.43 3.78 9.44
C LEU A 131 10.85 4.36 9.36
N MET A 132 11.87 3.51 9.47
CA MET A 132 13.27 3.93 9.33
C MET A 132 13.57 4.46 7.93
N ALA A 133 13.16 3.73 6.89
CA ALA A 133 13.35 4.15 5.51
C ALA A 133 12.57 5.44 5.22
N ARG A 134 11.31 5.52 5.65
CA ARG A 134 10.45 6.70 5.47
C ARG A 134 11.11 7.96 6.04
N ARG A 135 11.59 7.91 7.29
CA ARG A 135 12.28 9.05 7.93
C ARG A 135 13.60 9.37 7.26
N LYS A 136 14.42 8.36 6.96
CA LYS A 136 15.73 8.54 6.32
C LYS A 136 15.62 9.23 4.95
N LEU A 137 14.53 8.98 4.24
CA LEU A 137 14.28 9.49 2.89
C LEU A 137 13.46 10.79 2.86
N GLY A 138 13.09 11.34 4.02
CA GLY A 138 12.25 12.55 4.11
C GLY A 138 10.82 12.35 3.57
N LEU A 139 10.30 11.12 3.64
CA LEU A 139 8.96 10.74 3.18
C LEU A 139 7.93 10.80 4.33
N ASP A 140 8.17 11.64 5.32
CA ASP A 140 7.35 11.80 6.51
C ASP A 140 6.69 13.19 6.60
N GLU A 141 6.59 13.91 5.49
CA GLU A 141 5.84 15.17 5.44
C GLU A 141 4.38 14.93 5.87
N PRO A 142 3.82 15.76 6.77
CA PRO A 142 2.43 15.65 7.18
C PRO A 142 1.48 15.80 5.98
N SER A 143 0.33 15.11 6.06
CA SER A 143 -0.76 15.37 5.11
C SER A 143 -1.13 16.85 5.13
N GLN A 144 -1.24 17.46 3.96
CA GLN A 144 -1.74 18.82 3.85
C GLN A 144 -3.16 18.91 4.41
N ARG A 145 -3.46 20.01 5.09
CA ARG A 145 -4.80 20.27 5.62
C ARG A 145 -5.71 20.54 4.44
N MET A 146 -6.71 19.68 4.24
CA MET A 146 -7.71 19.89 3.20
C MET A 146 -8.60 21.07 3.58
N ASP A 147 -8.94 21.89 2.58
CA ASP A 147 -9.98 22.90 2.74
C ASP A 147 -11.35 22.19 2.83
N ILE A 148 -11.97 22.30 4.00
CA ILE A 148 -13.31 21.76 4.28
C ILE A 148 -14.38 22.85 4.25
N GLY A 149 -14.03 24.11 3.94
CA GLY A 149 -14.97 25.23 3.92
C GLY A 149 -16.06 25.13 2.85
N ALA A 150 -15.78 24.41 1.76
CA ALA A 150 -16.75 24.11 0.71
C ALA A 150 -17.62 22.87 1.01
N PHE A 151 -17.37 22.14 2.10
CA PHE A 151 -18.13 20.95 2.44
C PHE A 151 -19.57 21.31 2.82
N ARG A 152 -20.56 20.71 2.15
CA ARG A 152 -21.98 20.85 2.47
C ARG A 152 -22.54 19.49 2.86
N VAL A 153 -23.18 19.42 4.01
CA VAL A 153 -23.91 18.22 4.44
C VAL A 153 -25.08 18.00 3.47
N PRO A 154 -25.26 16.79 2.91
CA PRO A 154 -26.41 16.50 2.06
C PRO A 154 -27.74 16.72 2.78
N ALA A 155 -28.74 17.24 2.07
CA ALA A 155 -30.09 17.41 2.59
C ALA A 155 -30.66 16.04 3.03
N LYS A 156 -31.27 16.01 4.21
CA LYS A 156 -31.98 14.85 4.76
C LYS A 156 -33.45 14.87 4.33
N ALA A 157 -34.10 13.73 4.42
CA ALA A 157 -35.55 13.66 4.22
C ALA A 157 -36.26 14.58 5.24
N GLY A 158 -37.04 15.53 4.74
CA GLY A 158 -37.71 16.55 5.56
C GLY A 158 -36.98 17.90 5.62
N ASP A 159 -35.76 18.01 5.09
CA ASP A 159 -35.08 19.31 4.98
C ASP A 159 -35.78 20.17 3.90
N GLN A 160 -36.02 21.43 4.23
CA GLN A 160 -36.54 22.39 3.27
C GLN A 160 -35.45 22.74 2.26
N LEU A 161 -35.76 22.62 0.96
CA LEU A 161 -34.83 22.98 -0.11
C LEU A 161 -34.44 24.46 0.00
N SER A 162 -33.14 24.74 -0.17
CA SER A 162 -32.66 26.11 -0.29
C SER A 162 -33.36 26.80 -1.46
N LEU A 163 -33.99 27.95 -1.20
CA LEU A 163 -34.65 28.76 -2.23
C LEU A 163 -33.68 29.68 -2.99
N PHE A 164 -32.38 29.63 -2.66
CA PHE A 164 -31.30 30.41 -3.25
C PHE A 164 -30.05 29.54 -3.45
#